data_AF-A0A6P0L7Q2-F1
#
_entry.id   AF-A0A6P0L7Q2-F1
#
_cell.length_a   1.000
_cell.length_b   1.000
_cell.length_c   1.000
_cell.angle_alpha   90.00
_cell.angle_beta   90.00
_cell.angle_gamma   90.00
#
_symmetry.space_group_name_H-M   'P 1'
#
loop_
_entity.id
_entity.type
_entity.pdbx_description
1 polymer ?
#
loop_
_entity_poly.entity_id
_entity_poly.type
_entity_poly.pdbx_seq_one_letter_code
_entity_poly.pdbx_strand_id
1 'polypeptide(L)'
;PGNIAPYYTTGRQASPEEPDSGSTRSASLNDVTGFSNFFGYLSDNNISLSSIGLGYGQKSDRDFRTTWNLGEDQLGQDWFASPDSNLEERIYRANPDDVEIFISYEDTKILDFGYTDFYSILDYGDTVAITDDFDVILSDPFTVDIVEGLDPFSAGLAQAFLLDIAEAGGGVQVVSEQPEVEEAPLMFGNGFGVLSFPFPFTLRGVAIATVPEPSSVIGIFMLGALGAVARSTKQKKGKSLN
;
A
#
# COMPACT_ATOMS: atom_id res chain seq x y z
N PRO A 1 7.12 2.40 -22.38
CA PRO A 1 7.63 1.12 -21.82
C PRO A 1 9.15 0.99 -22.05
N GLY A 2 9.94 1.69 -21.24
CA GLY A 2 11.40 1.58 -21.21
C GLY A 2 11.77 1.19 -19.80
N ASN A 3 12.30 -0.01 -19.64
CA ASN A 3 12.72 -0.59 -18.38
C ASN A 3 13.62 0.41 -17.62
N ILE A 4 13.04 1.14 -16.68
CA ILE A 4 13.80 2.01 -15.79
C ILE A 4 14.44 1.07 -14.76
N ALA A 5 15.74 1.27 -14.53
CA ALA A 5 16.64 0.53 -13.64
C ALA A 5 15.95 -0.14 -12.42
N PRO A 6 16.51 -1.22 -11.84
CA PRO A 6 15.97 -1.84 -10.63
C PRO A 6 15.70 -0.77 -9.58
N TYR A 7 14.42 -0.42 -9.45
CA TYR A 7 13.96 0.60 -8.54
C TYR A 7 13.50 -0.10 -7.27
N TYR A 8 13.54 0.64 -6.16
CA TYR A 8 12.98 0.20 -4.90
C TYR A 8 12.35 1.41 -4.24
N THR A 9 11.33 1.17 -3.43
CA THR A 9 10.71 2.20 -2.62
C THR A 9 11.19 2.06 -1.19
N THR A 10 11.31 3.20 -0.53
CA THR A 10 11.63 3.28 0.88
C THR A 10 10.99 4.54 1.42
N GLY A 11 10.63 4.52 2.69
CA GLY A 11 10.20 5.71 3.39
C GLY A 11 11.33 6.72 3.52
N ARG A 12 10.98 8.00 3.69
CA ARG A 12 11.95 9.09 3.78
C ARG A 12 13.04 8.86 4.84
N GLN A 13 12.70 8.28 5.99
CA GLN A 13 13.64 7.92 7.07
C GLN A 13 14.69 6.88 6.69
N ALA A 14 14.44 6.14 5.62
CA ALA A 14 15.28 5.08 5.10
C ALA A 14 15.79 5.40 3.68
N SER A 15 15.61 6.66 3.24
CA SER A 15 16.11 7.19 1.96
C SER A 15 17.64 7.21 1.94
N PRO A 16 18.31 6.83 0.84
CA PRO A 16 19.76 6.89 0.70
C PRO A 16 20.23 8.31 0.30
N GLU A 17 19.39 9.33 0.47
CA GLU A 17 19.69 10.72 0.08
C GLU A 17 20.90 11.30 0.82
N GLU A 18 21.59 12.24 0.17
CA GLU A 18 22.71 12.99 0.75
C GLU A 18 22.48 14.50 0.51
N PRO A 19 22.45 15.33 1.57
CA PRO A 19 22.54 14.96 2.98
C PRO A 19 21.34 14.12 3.43
N ASP A 20 21.52 13.32 4.49
CA ASP A 20 20.45 12.53 5.10
C ASP A 20 19.23 13.41 5.41
N SER A 21 18.04 12.88 5.13
CA SER A 21 16.75 13.49 5.41
C SER A 21 16.57 13.95 6.86
N GLY A 22 17.25 13.27 7.80
CA GLY A 22 17.07 13.41 9.25
C GLY A 22 15.69 12.97 9.74
N SER A 23 14.87 12.35 8.89
CA SER A 23 13.53 11.89 9.25
C SER A 23 13.61 10.63 10.10
N THR A 24 12.80 10.54 11.16
CA THR A 24 12.70 9.32 11.98
C THR A 24 11.58 8.39 11.52
N ARG A 25 10.73 8.85 10.59
CA ARG A 25 9.57 8.11 10.05
C ARG A 25 9.29 8.49 8.60
N SER A 26 8.46 7.71 7.92
CA SER A 26 8.01 7.98 6.54
C SER A 26 6.91 9.03 6.52
N ALA A 27 5.95 8.89 7.43
CA ALA A 27 4.79 9.76 7.54
C ALA A 27 4.32 9.85 9.00
N SER A 28 3.52 10.89 9.28
CA SER A 28 2.78 11.03 10.54
C SER A 28 1.29 10.86 10.29
N LEU A 29 0.59 10.33 11.28
CA LEU A 29 -0.85 10.17 11.24
C LEU A 29 -1.56 11.53 11.30
N ASN A 30 -2.49 11.74 10.37
CA ASN A 30 -3.25 12.98 10.25
C ASN A 30 -4.71 12.86 10.69
N ASP A 31 -5.33 11.69 10.49
CA ASP A 31 -6.73 11.44 10.83
C ASP A 31 -6.97 9.94 11.11
N VAL A 32 -8.05 9.62 11.82
CA VAL A 32 -8.45 8.26 12.17
C VAL A 32 -9.96 8.09 11.96
N THR A 33 -10.34 7.13 11.13
CA THR A 33 -11.73 6.72 10.93
C THR A 33 -11.86 5.20 11.03
N GLY A 34 -12.90 4.71 11.71
CA GLY A 34 -13.18 3.27 11.81
C GLY A 34 -12.33 2.50 12.84
N PHE A 35 -11.36 3.15 13.48
CA PHE A 35 -10.51 2.57 14.53
C PHE A 35 -10.89 3.18 15.89
N SER A 36 -12.02 2.75 16.43
CA SER A 36 -12.64 3.38 17.60
C SER A 36 -11.87 3.12 18.89
N ASN A 37 -11.31 1.92 19.06
CA ASN A 37 -10.53 1.57 20.24
C ASN A 37 -9.21 2.36 20.26
N PHE A 38 -8.49 2.37 19.13
CA PHE A 38 -7.23 3.11 18.98
C PHE A 38 -7.43 4.63 19.15
N PHE A 39 -8.42 5.22 18.46
CA PHE A 39 -8.70 6.64 18.59
C PHE A 39 -9.15 7.01 20.02
N GLY A 40 -9.96 6.17 20.65
CA GLY A 40 -10.34 6.32 22.06
C GLY A 40 -9.12 6.35 22.96
N TYR A 41 -8.18 5.42 22.80
CA TYR A 41 -6.94 5.38 23.57
C TYR A 41 -6.09 6.65 23.39
N LEU A 42 -5.94 7.13 22.14
CA LEU A 42 -5.22 8.36 21.85
C LEU A 42 -5.87 9.57 22.54
N SER A 43 -7.19 9.70 22.41
CA SER A 43 -7.97 10.80 23.00
C SER A 43 -7.90 10.79 24.53
N ASP A 44 -8.16 9.64 25.16
CA ASP A 44 -8.20 9.51 26.62
C ASP A 44 -6.85 9.80 27.28
N ASN A 45 -5.76 9.57 26.56
CA ASN A 45 -4.39 9.79 27.02
C ASN A 45 -3.75 11.08 26.45
N ASN A 46 -4.52 11.92 25.74
CA ASN A 46 -4.06 13.17 25.15
C ASN A 46 -2.81 13.01 24.25
N ILE A 47 -2.79 11.95 23.44
CA ILE A 47 -1.72 11.65 22.49
C ILE A 47 -2.03 12.34 21.16
N SER A 48 -1.09 13.17 20.68
CA SER A 48 -1.23 13.82 19.36
C SER A 48 -1.17 12.79 18.24
N LEU A 49 -2.06 12.90 17.23
CA LEU A 49 -1.97 12.07 16.03
C LEU A 49 -0.57 12.15 15.38
N SER A 50 0.02 13.35 15.34
CA SER A 50 1.35 13.56 14.76
C SER A 50 2.47 12.77 15.45
N SER A 51 2.25 12.29 16.67
CA SER A 51 3.19 11.45 17.39
C SER A 51 3.20 10.00 16.89
N ILE A 52 2.13 9.57 16.21
CA ILE A 52 2.03 8.26 15.57
C ILE A 52 2.69 8.33 14.20
N GLY A 53 3.69 7.50 13.98
CA GLY A 53 4.47 7.45 12.75
C GLY A 53 4.27 6.14 11.99
N LEU A 54 4.32 6.22 10.66
CA LEU A 54 4.52 5.05 9.79
C LEU A 54 5.99 4.99 9.39
N GLY A 55 6.61 3.83 9.55
CA GLY A 55 7.93 3.51 9.01
C GLY A 55 7.82 2.45 7.93
N TYR A 56 8.59 2.62 6.87
CA TYR A 56 8.80 1.65 5.80
C TYR A 56 10.24 1.73 5.29
N GLY A 57 11.01 0.65 5.37
CA GLY A 57 12.39 0.65 4.91
C GLY A 57 13.19 -0.55 5.41
N GLN A 58 14.52 -0.50 5.28
CA GLN A 58 15.39 -1.54 5.82
C GLN A 58 15.28 -1.65 7.34
N LYS A 59 15.41 -2.88 7.84
CA LYS A 59 15.56 -3.15 9.27
C LYS A 59 16.80 -2.45 9.82
N SER A 60 16.73 -2.04 11.08
CA SER A 60 17.75 -1.18 11.72
C SER A 60 19.19 -1.71 11.66
N ASP A 61 19.37 -3.04 11.54
CA ASP A 61 20.67 -3.72 11.49
C ASP A 61 21.14 -4.04 10.06
N ARG A 62 20.41 -3.58 9.03
CA ARG A 62 20.67 -3.88 7.62
C ARG A 62 21.19 -2.66 6.87
N ASP A 63 22.17 -2.88 5.99
CA ASP A 63 22.62 -1.86 5.03
C ASP A 63 21.58 -1.80 3.91
N PHE A 64 21.11 -0.58 3.62
CA PHE A 64 20.13 -0.37 2.56
C PHE A 64 20.58 -1.11 1.29
N ARG A 65 21.84 -1.03 0.84
CA ARG A 65 22.35 -1.63 -0.41
C ARG A 65 22.13 -3.14 -0.55
N THR A 66 21.89 -3.83 0.56
CA THR A 66 21.65 -5.28 0.60
C THR A 66 20.18 -5.66 0.55
N THR A 67 19.28 -4.69 0.72
CA THR A 67 17.83 -4.89 0.86
C THR A 67 17.06 -4.82 -0.48
N TRP A 68 17.78 -4.67 -1.61
CA TRP A 68 17.26 -4.09 -2.86
C TRP A 68 16.77 -5.12 -3.88
N ASN A 69 15.56 -4.88 -4.41
CA ASN A 69 14.85 -5.47 -5.54
C ASN A 69 15.26 -6.88 -6.01
N LEU A 70 14.37 -7.86 -5.76
CA LEU A 70 14.53 -9.27 -6.11
C LEU A 70 13.75 -9.69 -7.38
N GLY A 71 13.17 -8.76 -8.16
CA GLY A 71 12.27 -9.11 -9.26
C GLY A 71 12.40 -8.25 -10.51
N GLU A 72 11.80 -8.74 -11.60
CA GLU A 72 11.51 -7.97 -12.81
C GLU A 72 10.02 -7.57 -12.77
N ASP A 73 9.70 -6.33 -13.16
CA ASP A 73 8.31 -5.93 -13.39
C ASP A 73 7.81 -6.52 -14.70
N GLN A 74 6.84 -7.43 -14.61
CA GLN A 74 6.22 -8.07 -15.77
C GLN A 74 4.73 -7.71 -15.83
N LEU A 75 4.40 -6.85 -16.80
CA LEU A 75 3.03 -6.40 -17.04
C LEU A 75 2.07 -7.58 -17.26
N GLY A 76 0.99 -7.63 -16.49
CA GLY A 76 -0.07 -8.62 -16.67
C GLY A 76 0.24 -9.99 -16.07
N GLN A 77 1.32 -10.11 -15.29
CA GLN A 77 1.63 -11.34 -14.55
C GLN A 77 0.82 -11.44 -13.26
N ASP A 78 0.80 -10.37 -12.47
CA ASP A 78 0.19 -10.37 -11.15
C ASP A 78 -1.22 -9.72 -11.18
N TRP A 79 -1.47 -8.74 -12.07
CA TRP A 79 -2.77 -8.12 -12.29
C TRP A 79 -3.26 -8.12 -13.76
N PHE A 80 -4.38 -7.43 -14.01
CA PHE A 80 -5.11 -7.46 -15.29
C PHE A 80 -4.51 -6.60 -16.41
N ALA A 81 -3.42 -5.87 -16.16
CA ALA A 81 -2.89 -4.96 -17.16
C ALA A 81 -2.41 -5.75 -18.40
N SER A 82 -2.63 -5.20 -19.58
CA SER A 82 -2.22 -5.83 -20.85
C SER A 82 -1.38 -4.85 -21.64
N PRO A 83 -0.47 -5.33 -22.51
CA PRO A 83 0.32 -4.44 -23.37
C PRO A 83 -0.51 -3.51 -24.27
N ASP A 84 -1.78 -3.84 -24.50
CA ASP A 84 -2.72 -3.07 -25.32
C ASP A 84 -3.60 -2.10 -24.48
N SER A 85 -3.34 -1.98 -23.19
CA SER A 85 -4.04 -1.08 -22.25
C SER A 85 -3.26 0.21 -22.02
N ASN A 86 -3.96 1.29 -21.67
CA ASN A 86 -3.34 2.51 -21.13
C ASN A 86 -2.89 2.33 -19.66
N LEU A 87 -3.19 1.17 -19.07
CA LEU A 87 -2.77 0.81 -17.72
C LEU A 87 -1.34 0.26 -17.70
N GLU A 88 -0.52 0.81 -16.83
CA GLU A 88 0.77 0.27 -16.42
C GLU A 88 0.67 -0.31 -15.00
N GLU A 89 1.32 -1.45 -14.80
CA GLU A 89 1.44 -2.13 -13.51
C GLU A 89 2.89 -2.10 -13.08
N ARG A 90 3.14 -1.70 -11.84
CA ARG A 90 4.45 -1.71 -11.19
C ARG A 90 4.37 -2.44 -9.86
N ILE A 91 5.36 -3.28 -9.58
CA ILE A 91 5.40 -4.07 -8.35
C ILE A 91 6.70 -3.78 -7.60
N TYR A 92 6.57 -3.10 -6.47
CA TYR A 92 7.71 -2.74 -5.64
C TYR A 92 8.06 -3.89 -4.69
N ARG A 93 8.99 -4.74 -5.13
CA ARG A 93 9.51 -5.89 -4.38
C ARG A 93 10.80 -5.57 -3.64
N ALA A 94 10.95 -6.14 -2.45
CA ALA A 94 12.15 -6.08 -1.62
C ALA A 94 12.38 -7.43 -0.93
N ASN A 95 13.56 -7.63 -0.32
CA ASN A 95 13.80 -8.83 0.47
C ASN A 95 13.01 -8.77 1.79
N PRO A 96 11.99 -9.63 2.02
CA PRO A 96 11.19 -9.60 3.26
C PRO A 96 12.03 -9.81 4.54
N ASP A 97 13.20 -10.44 4.41
CA ASP A 97 14.10 -10.64 5.55
C ASP A 97 14.84 -9.36 5.95
N ASP A 98 14.95 -8.38 5.05
CA ASP A 98 15.75 -7.18 5.25
C ASP A 98 14.93 -5.89 5.39
N VAL A 99 13.67 -5.88 4.96
CA VAL A 99 12.80 -4.70 5.07
C VAL A 99 11.63 -4.93 6.02
N GLU A 100 11.07 -3.83 6.50
CA GLU A 100 9.92 -3.82 7.41
C GLU A 100 9.02 -2.61 7.19
N ILE A 101 7.75 -2.78 7.54
CA ILE A 101 6.75 -1.73 7.72
C ILE A 101 6.34 -1.77 9.20
N PHE A 102 6.17 -0.60 9.81
CA PHE A 102 5.85 -0.53 11.23
C PHE A 102 5.11 0.75 11.62
N ILE A 103 4.45 0.73 12.77
CA ILE A 103 3.94 1.94 13.43
C ILE A 103 4.80 2.27 14.64
N SER A 104 5.14 3.54 14.78
CA SER A 104 5.82 4.09 15.95
C SER A 104 4.91 5.00 16.76
N TYR A 105 5.12 5.04 18.06
CA TYR A 105 4.70 6.14 18.94
C TYR A 105 5.95 6.94 19.30
N GLU A 106 5.95 8.22 18.94
CA GLU A 106 7.17 9.02 18.85
C GLU A 106 8.22 8.21 18.04
N ASP A 107 9.41 8.01 18.57
CA ASP A 107 10.48 7.27 17.89
C ASP A 107 10.56 5.80 18.32
N THR A 108 9.57 5.31 19.09
CA THR A 108 9.52 3.91 19.55
C THR A 108 8.59 3.10 18.65
N LYS A 109 9.10 2.06 18.00
CA LYS A 109 8.30 1.08 17.26
C LYS A 109 7.34 0.36 18.21
N ILE A 110 6.04 0.39 17.92
CA ILE A 110 4.99 -0.24 18.76
C ILE A 110 4.26 -1.39 18.06
N LEU A 111 4.20 -1.37 16.73
CA LEU A 111 3.59 -2.43 15.92
C LEU A 111 4.54 -2.81 14.78
N ASP A 112 4.67 -4.10 14.51
CA ASP A 112 5.43 -4.67 13.41
C ASP A 112 4.46 -5.26 12.38
N PHE A 113 4.60 -4.86 11.12
CA PHE A 113 3.79 -5.36 10.01
C PHE A 113 4.59 -6.34 9.14
N GLY A 114 5.87 -6.57 9.43
CA GLY A 114 6.74 -7.34 8.55
C GLY A 114 6.87 -6.66 7.19
N TYR A 115 6.66 -7.39 6.10
CA TYR A 115 6.74 -6.87 4.74
C TYR A 115 5.59 -7.37 3.87
N THR A 116 5.15 -6.52 2.95
CA THR A 116 4.20 -6.82 1.88
C THR A 116 4.64 -6.08 0.61
N ASP A 117 4.39 -6.69 -0.55
CA ASP A 117 4.61 -6.04 -1.84
C ASP A 117 3.66 -4.84 -2.00
N PHE A 118 4.14 -3.76 -2.63
CA PHE A 118 3.28 -2.67 -3.07
C PHE A 118 3.05 -2.77 -4.57
N TYR A 119 1.78 -2.70 -4.96
CA TYR A 119 1.34 -2.67 -6.35
C TYR A 119 0.93 -1.24 -6.68
N SER A 120 1.52 -0.64 -7.71
CA SER A 120 1.09 0.63 -8.28
C SER A 120 0.45 0.39 -9.64
N ILE A 121 -0.73 0.98 -9.82
CA ILE A 121 -1.49 0.94 -11.06
C ILE A 121 -1.59 2.35 -11.57
N LEU A 122 -0.94 2.61 -12.70
CA LEU A 122 -0.97 3.89 -13.38
C LEU A 122 -1.90 3.78 -14.58
N ASP A 123 -2.88 4.68 -14.68
CA ASP A 123 -3.65 4.91 -15.90
C ASP A 123 -3.15 6.21 -16.53
N TYR A 124 -2.61 6.14 -17.75
CA TYR A 124 -2.07 7.32 -18.46
C TYR A 124 -3.15 8.21 -19.09
N GLY A 125 -4.43 7.89 -18.89
CA GLY A 125 -5.55 8.68 -19.41
C GLY A 125 -5.59 8.72 -20.94
N ASP A 126 -6.29 9.73 -21.48
CA ASP A 126 -6.54 9.86 -22.92
C ASP A 126 -5.51 10.74 -23.65
N THR A 127 -4.72 11.53 -22.92
CA THR A 127 -3.71 12.44 -23.50
C THR A 127 -2.31 12.18 -22.93
N VAL A 128 -1.34 13.04 -23.27
CA VAL A 128 0.04 12.95 -22.78
C VAL A 128 0.30 13.86 -21.57
N ALA A 129 -0.75 14.49 -21.04
CA ALA A 129 -0.64 15.37 -19.88
C ALA A 129 -0.61 14.54 -18.59
N ILE A 130 0.38 14.78 -17.72
CA ILE A 130 0.49 14.11 -16.41
C ILE A 130 -0.77 14.30 -15.55
N THR A 131 -1.50 15.40 -15.77
CA THR A 131 -2.77 15.66 -15.07
C THR A 131 -3.92 14.73 -15.48
N ASP A 132 -3.77 14.01 -16.59
CA ASP A 132 -4.72 12.97 -17.00
C ASP A 132 -4.35 11.61 -16.39
N ASP A 133 -3.17 11.51 -15.75
CA ASP A 133 -2.69 10.28 -15.15
C ASP A 133 -3.34 10.05 -13.77
N PHE A 134 -3.66 8.80 -13.48
CA PHE A 134 -4.22 8.34 -12.21
C PHE A 134 -3.33 7.24 -11.62
N ASP A 135 -3.01 7.29 -10.33
CA ASP A 135 -2.19 6.28 -9.65
C ASP A 135 -2.88 5.74 -8.40
N VAL A 136 -2.98 4.41 -8.32
CA VAL A 136 -3.41 3.69 -7.13
C VAL A 136 -2.28 2.83 -6.64
N ILE A 137 -1.96 2.96 -5.35
CA ILE A 137 -1.06 2.05 -4.66
C ILE A 137 -1.88 1.18 -3.71
N LEU A 138 -1.66 -0.12 -3.73
CA LEU A 138 -2.19 -1.04 -2.73
C LEU A 138 -1.14 -2.05 -2.29
N SER A 139 -1.32 -2.61 -1.11
CA SER A 139 -0.60 -3.80 -0.67
C SER A 139 -1.52 -5.02 -0.64
N ASP A 140 -0.95 -6.21 -0.43
CA ASP A 140 -1.75 -7.33 0.06
C ASP A 140 -2.20 -7.08 1.52
N PRO A 141 -3.30 -7.69 1.98
CA PRO A 141 -3.62 -7.74 3.40
C PRO A 141 -2.53 -8.49 4.18
N PHE A 142 -2.07 -7.92 5.29
CA PHE A 142 -1.06 -8.51 6.17
C PHE A 142 -1.50 -8.51 7.64
N THR A 143 -0.90 -9.40 8.43
CA THR A 143 -1.07 -9.46 9.89
C THR A 143 -0.20 -8.43 10.60
N VAL A 144 -0.58 -8.10 11.83
CA VAL A 144 0.14 -7.13 12.66
C VAL A 144 0.51 -7.76 14.00
N ASP A 145 1.76 -7.56 14.41
CA ASP A 145 2.29 -8.00 15.70
C ASP A 145 2.62 -6.81 16.61
N ILE A 146 2.41 -6.97 17.92
CA ILE A 146 2.88 -5.99 18.92
C ILE A 146 4.36 -6.23 19.18
N VAL A 147 5.15 -5.16 19.23
CA VAL A 147 6.57 -5.25 19.59
C VAL A 147 6.73 -5.73 21.04
N GLU A 148 7.65 -6.66 21.28
CA GLU A 148 7.92 -7.17 22.63
C GLU A 148 8.62 -6.13 23.51
N GLY A 149 8.40 -6.21 24.83
CA GLY A 149 9.12 -5.38 25.81
C GLY A 149 8.66 -3.92 25.89
N LEU A 150 7.54 -3.57 25.26
CA LEU A 150 6.92 -2.25 25.41
C LEU A 150 6.53 -1.98 26.87
N ASP A 151 6.65 -0.72 27.27
CA ASP A 151 6.08 -0.27 28.54
C ASP A 151 4.54 -0.41 28.52
N PRO A 152 3.88 -0.50 29.68
CA PRO A 152 2.44 -0.74 29.74
C PRO A 152 1.57 0.28 28.98
N PHE A 153 2.05 1.52 28.82
CA PHE A 153 1.32 2.56 28.10
C PHE A 153 1.41 2.34 26.59
N SER A 154 2.62 2.18 26.05
CA SER A 154 2.81 1.89 24.63
C SER A 154 2.18 0.55 24.22
N ALA A 155 2.24 -0.46 25.09
CA ALA A 155 1.57 -1.74 24.88
C ALA A 155 0.03 -1.59 24.85
N GLY A 156 -0.54 -0.72 25.69
CA GLY A 156 -1.97 -0.42 25.69
C GLY A 156 -2.44 0.23 24.38
N LEU A 157 -1.66 1.17 23.86
CA LEU A 157 -1.91 1.80 22.56
C LEU A 157 -1.87 0.79 21.40
N ALA A 158 -0.84 -0.06 21.36
CA ALA A 158 -0.71 -1.12 20.36
C ALA A 158 -1.86 -2.14 20.45
N GLN A 159 -2.26 -2.51 21.67
CA GLN A 159 -3.38 -3.42 21.89
C GLN A 159 -4.72 -2.83 21.43
N ALA A 160 -4.94 -1.52 21.64
CA ALA A 160 -6.13 -0.83 21.17
C ALA A 160 -6.24 -0.87 19.63
N PHE A 161 -5.11 -0.70 18.92
CA PHE A 161 -5.06 -0.88 17.47
C PHE A 161 -5.44 -2.31 17.06
N LEU A 162 -4.86 -3.33 17.71
CA LEU A 162 -5.17 -4.73 17.37
C LEU A 162 -6.62 -5.13 17.63
N LEU A 163 -7.31 -4.49 18.59
CA LEU A 163 -8.74 -4.73 18.78
C LEU A 163 -9.55 -4.29 17.55
N ASP A 164 -9.28 -3.11 17.01
CA ASP A 164 -9.93 -2.63 15.79
C ASP A 164 -9.60 -3.53 14.58
N ILE A 165 -8.36 -4.05 14.49
CA ILE A 165 -7.98 -5.01 13.44
C ILE A 165 -8.71 -6.34 13.57
N ALA A 166 -8.84 -6.86 14.79
CA ALA A 166 -9.60 -8.09 15.04
C ALA A 166 -11.08 -7.93 14.63
N GLU A 167 -11.68 -6.77 14.93
CA GLU A 167 -13.05 -6.44 14.50
C GLU A 167 -13.18 -6.33 12.97
N ALA A 168 -12.15 -5.83 12.28
CA ALA A 168 -12.12 -5.69 10.83
C ALA A 168 -11.83 -6.99 10.06
N GLY A 169 -11.58 -8.11 10.76
CA GLY A 169 -11.32 -9.42 10.15
C GLY A 169 -9.84 -9.85 10.15
N GLY A 170 -9.01 -9.19 10.94
CA GLY A 170 -7.68 -9.66 11.35
C GLY A 170 -6.50 -9.11 10.55
N GLY A 171 -6.73 -8.37 9.47
CA GLY A 171 -5.67 -7.87 8.58
C GLY A 171 -5.66 -6.37 8.44
N VAL A 172 -4.54 -5.86 7.95
CA VAL A 172 -4.34 -4.47 7.53
C VAL A 172 -3.96 -4.45 6.07
N GLN A 173 -4.41 -3.42 5.36
CA GLN A 173 -3.96 -3.13 4.00
C GLN A 173 -3.54 -1.66 3.91
N VAL A 174 -2.44 -1.41 3.22
CA VAL A 174 -2.02 -0.06 2.84
C VAL A 174 -2.67 0.26 1.50
N VAL A 175 -3.30 1.43 1.40
CA VAL A 175 -3.84 1.93 0.13
C VAL A 175 -3.56 3.42 -0.05
N SER A 176 -3.33 3.84 -1.29
CA SER A 176 -3.38 5.23 -1.75
C SER A 176 -4.25 5.24 -3.00
N GLU A 177 -5.36 5.98 -2.97
CA GLU A 177 -6.33 6.06 -4.06
C GLU A 177 -6.42 7.52 -4.54
N GLN A 178 -5.30 8.06 -5.02
CA GLN A 178 -5.22 9.46 -5.41
C GLN A 178 -5.58 9.65 -6.89
N PRO A 179 -6.46 10.61 -7.20
CA PRO A 179 -6.85 10.84 -8.58
C PRO A 179 -5.83 11.59 -9.43
N GLU A 180 -4.81 12.19 -8.82
CA GLU A 180 -3.89 13.11 -9.46
C GLU A 180 -2.45 12.67 -9.19
N VAL A 181 -1.65 12.50 -10.25
CA VAL A 181 -0.21 12.24 -10.15
C VAL A 181 0.55 13.54 -9.90
N GLU A 182 1.30 13.60 -8.80
CA GLU A 182 2.18 14.73 -8.51
C GLU A 182 3.57 14.56 -9.14
N GLU A 183 4.19 15.67 -9.58
CA GLU A 183 5.57 15.65 -10.04
C GLU A 183 6.52 15.31 -8.89
N ALA A 184 7.30 14.23 -9.07
CA ALA A 184 8.31 13.82 -8.09
C ALA A 184 9.64 14.56 -8.29
N PRO A 185 10.13 15.32 -7.30
CA PRO A 185 11.48 15.88 -7.37
C PRO A 185 12.53 14.78 -7.44
N LEU A 186 13.50 14.96 -8.35
CA LEU A 186 14.67 14.10 -8.48
C LEU A 186 15.84 14.67 -7.67
N MET A 187 16.38 13.83 -6.80
CA MET A 187 17.59 14.07 -6.00
C MET A 187 18.62 12.97 -6.28
N PHE A 188 19.86 13.18 -5.83
CA PHE A 188 20.91 12.16 -5.92
C PHE A 188 21.58 11.98 -4.57
N GLY A 189 21.77 10.74 -4.14
CA GLY A 189 22.43 10.41 -2.87
C GLY A 189 23.00 9.01 -2.88
N ASN A 190 24.20 8.84 -2.29
CA ASN A 190 24.89 7.55 -2.15
C ASN A 190 25.04 6.71 -3.44
N GLY A 191 25.06 7.35 -4.61
CA GLY A 191 25.15 6.68 -5.92
C GLY A 191 23.81 6.36 -6.57
N PHE A 192 22.71 6.83 -5.99
CA PHE A 192 21.33 6.57 -6.43
C PHE A 192 20.63 7.86 -6.83
N GLY A 193 19.78 7.77 -7.86
CA GLY A 193 18.76 8.78 -8.13
C GLY A 193 17.55 8.49 -7.25
N VAL A 194 17.09 9.48 -6.49
CA VAL A 194 15.96 9.37 -5.58
C VAL A 194 14.84 10.24 -6.13
N LEU A 195 13.73 9.61 -6.51
CA LEU A 195 12.47 10.31 -6.80
C LEU A 195 11.63 10.29 -5.52
N SER A 196 11.27 11.47 -5.02
CA SER A 196 10.42 11.57 -3.84
C SER A 196 8.96 11.75 -4.25
N PHE A 197 8.08 10.90 -3.74
CA PHE A 197 6.65 11.00 -4.01
C PHE A 197 5.90 11.24 -2.69
N PRO A 198 5.14 12.35 -2.56
CA PRO A 198 4.30 12.59 -1.41
C PRO A 198 2.95 11.87 -1.57
N PHE A 199 2.86 10.59 -1.22
CA PHE A 199 1.58 9.87 -1.24
C PHE A 199 0.94 9.79 0.15
N PRO A 200 -0.29 10.29 0.35
CA PRO A 200 -1.06 10.04 1.55
C PRO A 200 -1.59 8.60 1.51
N PHE A 201 -1.01 7.74 2.34
CA PHE A 201 -1.50 6.38 2.53
C PHE A 201 -2.59 6.32 3.59
N THR A 202 -3.55 5.44 3.37
CA THR A 202 -4.54 4.99 4.35
C THR A 202 -4.21 3.56 4.78
N LEU A 203 -4.17 3.33 6.08
CA LEU A 203 -4.21 1.98 6.65
C LEU A 203 -5.66 1.61 6.91
N ARG A 204 -6.14 0.56 6.27
CA ARG A 204 -7.50 0.04 6.48
C ARG A 204 -7.46 -1.34 7.11
N GLY A 205 -8.32 -1.56 8.11
CA GLY A 205 -8.61 -2.91 8.59
C GLY A 205 -9.41 -3.68 7.55
N VAL A 206 -8.98 -4.90 7.25
CA VAL A 206 -9.60 -5.80 6.26
C VAL A 206 -9.58 -7.24 6.75
N ALA A 207 -10.44 -8.09 6.18
CA ALA A 207 -10.39 -9.50 6.46
C ALA A 207 -9.14 -10.13 5.81
N ILE A 208 -8.43 -10.99 6.53
CA ILE A 208 -7.31 -11.80 5.99
C ILE A 208 -7.81 -12.88 5.01
N ALA A 209 -9.13 -13.11 4.93
CA ALA A 209 -9.70 -13.99 3.93
C ALA A 209 -9.17 -13.58 2.54
N THR A 210 -8.33 -14.45 2.00
CA THR A 210 -7.42 -14.22 0.87
C THR A 210 -8.05 -13.35 -0.20
N VAL A 211 -7.30 -12.32 -0.62
CA VAL A 211 -7.48 -11.64 -1.90
C VAL A 211 -7.98 -12.67 -2.92
N PRO A 212 -9.10 -12.42 -3.62
CA PRO A 212 -9.56 -13.36 -4.64
C PRO A 212 -8.39 -13.66 -5.56
N GLU A 213 -8.12 -14.95 -5.80
CA GLU A 213 -7.03 -15.38 -6.68
C GLU A 213 -6.97 -14.53 -7.96
N PRO A 214 -5.76 -14.28 -8.48
CA PRO A 214 -5.58 -13.54 -9.72
C PRO A 214 -6.59 -14.00 -10.76
N SER A 215 -7.21 -12.98 -11.31
CA SER A 215 -8.58 -12.87 -11.78
C SER A 215 -8.95 -13.64 -13.05
N SER A 216 -8.21 -14.70 -13.37
CA SER A 216 -8.65 -15.66 -14.38
C SER A 216 -10.05 -16.22 -14.07
N VAL A 217 -10.42 -16.29 -12.79
CA VAL A 217 -11.72 -16.80 -12.33
C VAL A 217 -12.80 -15.70 -12.30
N ILE A 218 -12.49 -14.47 -11.85
CA ILE A 218 -13.46 -13.36 -11.78
C ILE A 218 -13.83 -12.84 -13.18
N GLY A 219 -12.88 -12.80 -14.11
CA GLY A 219 -13.16 -12.44 -15.51
C GLY A 219 -14.18 -13.38 -16.16
N ILE A 220 -14.12 -14.68 -15.84
CA ILE A 220 -15.08 -15.69 -16.32
C ILE A 220 -16.44 -15.55 -15.62
N PHE A 221 -16.49 -15.23 -14.33
CA PHE A 221 -17.77 -15.05 -13.63
C PHE A 221 -18.50 -13.75 -14.01
N MET A 222 -17.78 -12.65 -14.26
CA MET A 222 -18.37 -11.41 -14.76
C MET A 222 -18.87 -11.56 -16.21
N LEU A 223 -18.13 -12.25 -17.09
CA LEU A 223 -18.60 -12.62 -18.43
C LEU A 223 -19.80 -13.59 -18.37
N GLY A 224 -19.81 -14.53 -17.43
CA GLY A 224 -20.92 -15.46 -17.20
C GLY A 224 -22.20 -14.77 -16.72
N ALA A 225 -22.08 -13.83 -15.79
CA ALA A 225 -23.20 -13.03 -15.28
C ALA A 225 -23.76 -12.08 -16.35
N LEU A 226 -22.90 -11.38 -17.10
CA LEU A 226 -23.31 -10.52 -18.21
C LEU A 226 -23.92 -11.32 -19.38
N GLY A 227 -23.39 -12.51 -19.66
CA GLY A 227 -23.94 -13.42 -20.67
C GLY A 227 -25.34 -13.94 -20.32
N ALA A 228 -25.60 -14.25 -19.04
CA ALA A 228 -26.93 -14.68 -18.57
C ALA A 228 -27.97 -13.54 -18.61
N VAL A 229 -27.57 -12.31 -18.27
CA VAL A 229 -28.43 -11.12 -18.32
C VAL A 229 -28.74 -10.71 -19.77
N ALA A 230 -27.76 -10.81 -20.69
CA ALA A 230 -27.99 -10.54 -22.12
C ALA A 230 -28.92 -11.58 -22.78
N ARG A 231 -28.88 -12.85 -22.35
CA ARG A 231 -29.75 -13.91 -22.88
C ARG A 231 -31.19 -13.80 -22.35
N SER A 232 -31.37 -13.40 -21.09
CA SER A 232 -32.71 -13.19 -20.50
C SER A 232 -33.43 -11.96 -21.04
N THR A 233 -32.71 -10.89 -21.38
CA THR A 233 -33.27 -9.70 -22.03
C THR A 233 -33.62 -9.92 -23.50
N LYS A 234 -32.83 -10.71 -24.24
CA LYS A 234 -33.20 -11.15 -25.61
C LYS A 234 -34.42 -12.09 -25.63
N GLN A 235 -34.55 -13.01 -24.66
CA GLN A 235 -35.75 -13.86 -24.56
C GLN A 235 -37.03 -13.09 -24.18
N LYS A 236 -36.92 -12.00 -23.41
CA LYS A 236 -38.07 -11.12 -23.12
C LYS A 236 -38.49 -10.26 -24.31
N LYS A 237 -37.55 -9.77 -25.14
CA LYS A 237 -37.88 -9.04 -26.38
C LYS A 237 -38.40 -9.93 -27.52
N GLY A 238 -38.07 -11.23 -27.52
CA GLY A 238 -38.58 -12.18 -28.51
C GLY A 238 -40.00 -12.72 -28.25
N LYS A 239 -40.60 -12.42 -27.08
CA LYS A 239 -41.93 -12.92 -26.69
C LYS A 239 -43.06 -11.88 -26.75
N SER A 240 -42.82 -10.67 -27.29
CA SER A 240 -43.87 -9.64 -27.45
C SER A 240 -44.27 -9.38 -28.91
N LEU A 241 -44.02 -10.32 -29.82
CA LEU A 241 -44.58 -10.33 -31.17
C LEU A 241 -45.14 -11.72 -31.45
N ASN A 242 -46.38 -11.92 -30.96
CA ASN A 242 -47.49 -12.66 -31.56
C ASN A 242 -48.62 -12.78 -30.53
#